data_AF-A0A1M5AMK9-F1
#
_entry.id   AF-A0A1M5AMK9-F1
#
_cell.length_a   1.000
_cell.length_b   1.000
_cell.length_c   1.000
_cell.angle_alpha   90.00
_cell.angle_beta   90.00
_cell.angle_gamma   90.00
#
_symmetry.space_group_name_H-M   'P 1'
#
loop_
_entity.id
_entity.type
_entity.pdbx_description
1 polymer ?
#
loop_
_entity_poly.entity_id
_entity_poly.type
_entity_poly.pdbx_seq_one_letter_code
_entity_poly.pdbx_strand_id
1 'polypeptide(L)'
;MTVNNYYLFLVAAVVVAAFSQVLLKKSAGKVYPSIIREYLNIHVIAGYALMILSTLLTIAAYKKVDFKNGPVVESLGFIFVMVLSWVFFQEKITKRKLLGNLLILVGIVVFYS
;
A
#
# COMPACT_ATOMS: atom_id res chain seq x y z
N MET A 1 -1.74 24.73 14.37
CA MET A 1 -2.09 24.35 12.97
C MET A 1 -1.03 23.46 12.29
N THR A 2 -0.24 22.66 13.02
CA THR A 2 0.84 21.83 12.46
C THR A 2 0.46 20.34 12.28
N VAL A 3 -0.72 19.95 12.75
CA VAL A 3 -1.19 18.55 12.75
C VAL A 3 -1.54 18.06 11.34
N ASN A 4 -2.00 18.94 10.45
CA ASN A 4 -2.54 18.56 9.14
C ASN A 4 -1.46 18.01 8.17
N ASN A 5 -0.22 18.52 8.24
CA ASN A 5 0.83 18.14 7.30
C ASN A 5 1.35 16.71 7.52
N TYR A 6 1.29 16.18 8.74
CA TYR A 6 1.83 14.84 9.03
C TYR A 6 0.89 13.71 8.61
N TYR A 7 -0.43 13.94 8.67
CA TYR A 7 -1.40 13.02 8.07
C TYR A 7 -1.25 12.97 6.54
N LEU A 8 -0.92 14.09 5.89
CA LEU A 8 -0.60 14.10 4.46
C LEU A 8 0.63 13.24 4.14
N PHE A 9 1.68 13.27 4.97
CA PHE A 9 2.84 12.38 4.81
C PHE A 9 2.46 10.91 4.99
N LEU A 10 1.61 10.59 5.97
CA LEU A 10 1.16 9.22 6.21
C LEU A 10 0.31 8.70 5.03
N VAL A 11 -0.61 9.51 4.52
CA VAL A 11 -1.43 9.17 3.34
C VAL A 11 -0.54 9.04 2.10
N ALA A 12 0.41 9.95 1.90
CA ALA A 12 1.37 9.88 0.80
C ALA A 12 2.21 8.60 0.87
N ALA A 13 2.67 8.21 2.06
CA ALA A 13 3.38 6.96 2.26
C ALA A 13 2.53 5.76 1.83
N VAL A 14 1.29 5.68 2.32
CA VAL A 14 0.38 4.59 1.97
C VAL A 14 0.06 4.54 0.47
N VAL A 15 -0.06 5.68 -0.19
CA VAL A 15 -0.22 5.74 -1.66
C VAL A 15 1.03 5.21 -2.36
N VAL A 16 2.23 5.63 -1.93
CA VAL A 16 3.50 5.13 -2.48
C VAL A 16 3.65 3.62 -2.28
N ALA A 17 3.30 3.11 -1.09
CA ALA A 17 3.25 1.67 -0.83
C ALA A 17 2.26 0.95 -1.76
N ALA A 18 1.08 1.53 -2.00
CA ALA A 18 0.10 0.94 -2.91
C ALA A 18 0.63 0.82 -4.34
N PHE A 19 1.32 1.85 -4.85
CA PHE A 19 2.00 1.79 -6.15
C PHE A 19 3.10 0.73 -6.18
N SER A 20 3.90 0.63 -5.11
CA SER A 20 4.92 -0.40 -4.98
C SER A 20 4.31 -1.81 -5.09
N GLN A 21 3.25 -2.08 -4.33
CA GLN A 21 2.56 -3.37 -4.33
C GLN A 21 2.01 -3.73 -5.70
N VAL A 22 1.41 -2.75 -6.40
CA VAL A 22 0.89 -2.94 -7.77
C VAL A 22 2.01 -3.22 -8.76
N LEU A 23 3.16 -2.55 -8.62
CA LEU A 23 4.33 -2.75 -9.49
C LEU A 23 4.96 -4.13 -9.28
N LEU A 24 5.10 -4.56 -8.02
CA LEU A 24 5.58 -5.90 -7.67
C LEU A 24 4.62 -6.99 -8.18
N LYS A 25 3.31 -6.77 -8.00
CA LYS A 25 2.28 -7.65 -8.58
C LYS A 25 2.40 -7.75 -10.10
N LYS A 26 2.72 -6.64 -10.78
CA LYS A 26 2.94 -6.62 -12.24
C LYS A 26 4.17 -7.43 -12.63
N SER A 27 5.22 -7.37 -11.82
CA SER A 27 6.44 -8.13 -12.09
C SER A 27 6.24 -9.63 -11.89
N ALA A 28 5.49 -10.04 -10.86
CA ALA A 28 5.22 -11.45 -10.58
C ALA A 28 4.44 -12.15 -11.71
N GLY A 29 3.70 -11.39 -12.53
CA GLY A 29 3.00 -11.94 -13.71
C GLY A 29 3.90 -12.21 -14.92
N LYS A 30 5.18 -11.82 -14.89
CA LYS A 30 6.13 -12.05 -15.99
C LYS A 30 7.04 -13.22 -15.66
N VAL A 31 7.06 -14.24 -16.52
CA VAL A 31 7.97 -15.38 -16.39
C VAL A 31 9.34 -14.98 -16.91
N TYR A 32 10.35 -14.98 -16.03
CA TYR A 32 11.74 -14.75 -16.41
C TYR A 32 12.50 -16.08 -16.47
N PRO A 33 13.46 -16.23 -17.41
CA PRO A 33 14.21 -17.47 -17.59
C PRO A 33 15.19 -17.76 -16.45
N SER A 34 15.49 -16.79 -15.60
CA SER A 34 16.35 -16.99 -14.42
C SER A 34 15.86 -16.15 -13.24
N ILE A 35 15.95 -16.74 -12.04
CA ILE A 35 15.56 -16.12 -10.76
C ILE A 35 16.31 -14.79 -10.58
N ILE A 36 17.60 -14.75 -10.92
CA ILE A 36 18.43 -13.54 -10.81
C ILE A 36 17.91 -12.41 -11.70
N ARG A 37 17.46 -12.70 -12.94
CA ARG A 37 16.87 -11.69 -13.83
C ARG A 37 15.47 -11.25 -13.39
N GLU A 38 14.75 -12.10 -12.70
CA GLU A 38 13.46 -11.76 -12.10
C GLU A 38 13.64 -10.68 -11.02
N TYR A 39 14.62 -10.86 -10.12
CA TYR A 39 14.94 -9.87 -9.07
C TYR A 39 15.62 -8.60 -9.60
N LEU A 40 16.47 -8.72 -10.64
CA LEU A 40 17.13 -7.57 -11.30
C LEU A 40 16.20 -6.79 -12.27
N ASN A 41 14.93 -7.15 -12.37
CA ASN A 41 13.98 -6.41 -13.18
C ASN A 41 13.77 -4.99 -12.62
N ILE A 42 13.81 -3.98 -13.50
CA ILE A 42 13.56 -2.58 -13.14
C ILE A 42 12.24 -2.38 -12.38
N HIS A 43 11.22 -3.19 -12.66
CA HIS A 43 9.93 -3.13 -11.96
C HIS A 43 10.05 -3.62 -10.51
N VAL A 44 10.85 -4.65 -10.26
CA VAL A 44 11.09 -5.20 -8.90
C VAL A 44 11.92 -4.23 -8.08
N ILE A 45 13.02 -3.75 -8.66
CA ILE A 45 13.90 -2.77 -8.01
C ILE A 45 13.13 -1.49 -7.68
N ALA A 46 12.39 -0.93 -8.65
CA ALA A 46 11.57 0.25 -8.40
C ALA A 46 10.47 -0.02 -7.36
N GLY A 47 9.86 -1.20 -7.37
CA GLY A 47 8.88 -1.62 -6.36
C GLY A 47 9.48 -1.58 -4.97
N TYR A 48 10.61 -2.25 -4.74
CA TYR A 48 11.28 -2.25 -3.44
C TYR A 48 11.81 -0.86 -3.04
N ALA A 49 12.32 -0.07 -3.98
CA ALA A 49 12.73 1.31 -3.71
C ALA A 49 11.56 2.18 -3.22
N LEU A 50 10.39 2.04 -3.84
CA LEU A 50 9.16 2.71 -3.40
C LEU A 50 8.69 2.19 -2.02
N MET A 51 8.84 0.90 -1.71
CA MET A 51 8.56 0.40 -0.36
C MET A 51 9.44 1.07 0.69
N ILE A 52 10.74 1.17 0.43
CA ILE A 52 11.68 1.83 1.34
C ILE A 52 11.29 3.29 1.52
N LEU A 53 10.99 3.99 0.42
CA LEU A 53 10.54 5.38 0.46
C LEU A 53 9.26 5.54 1.31
N SER A 54 8.27 4.68 1.10
CA SER A 54 7.04 4.66 1.91
C SER A 54 7.36 4.48 3.38
N THR A 55 8.18 3.49 3.75
CA THR A 55 8.55 3.24 5.14
C THR A 55 9.23 4.45 5.77
N LEU A 56 10.12 5.15 5.05
CA LEU A 56 10.76 6.37 5.55
C LEU A 56 9.75 7.51 5.77
N LEU A 57 8.79 7.69 4.85
CA LEU A 57 7.71 8.67 5.00
C LEU A 57 6.81 8.33 6.20
N THR A 58 6.47 7.05 6.39
CA THR A 58 5.69 6.57 7.52
C THR A 58 6.41 6.81 8.85
N ILE A 59 7.71 6.51 8.93
CA ILE A 59 8.54 6.80 10.12
C ILE A 59 8.55 8.30 10.40
N ALA A 60 8.68 9.14 9.37
CA ALA A 60 8.65 10.59 9.53
C ALA A 60 7.28 11.10 10.02
N ALA A 61 6.17 10.49 9.58
CA ALA A 61 4.82 10.82 10.02
C ALA A 61 4.57 10.42 11.48
N TYR A 62 4.97 9.21 11.90
CA TYR A 62 4.80 8.73 13.28
C TYR A 62 5.59 9.52 14.33
N LYS A 63 6.60 10.31 13.94
CA LYS A 63 7.26 11.22 14.88
C LYS A 63 6.31 12.25 15.48
N LYS A 64 5.18 12.56 14.82
CA LYS A 64 4.20 13.56 15.28
C LYS A 64 2.75 13.11 15.23
N VAL A 65 2.45 11.96 14.63
CA VAL A 65 1.11 11.35 14.57
C VAL A 65 1.07 10.19 15.57
N ASP A 66 -0.02 10.11 16.35
CA ASP A 66 -0.23 8.98 17.25
C ASP A 66 -0.21 7.65 16.50
N PHE A 67 0.56 6.69 17.03
CA PHE A 67 0.71 5.35 16.45
C PHE A 67 -0.63 4.62 16.25
N LYS A 68 -1.65 4.93 17.07
CA LYS A 68 -3.00 4.39 16.92
C LYS A 68 -3.58 4.65 15.52
N ASN A 69 -3.33 5.83 14.95
CA ASN A 69 -3.88 6.25 13.66
C ASN A 69 -3.20 5.57 12.46
N GLY A 70 -2.10 4.86 12.72
CA GLY A 70 -1.36 4.08 11.74
C GLY A 70 -2.20 3.00 11.06
N PRO A 71 -2.69 2.00 11.81
CA PRO A 71 -3.58 0.96 11.30
C PRO A 71 -4.79 1.48 10.49
N VAL A 72 -5.36 2.62 10.89
CA VAL A 72 -6.49 3.24 10.17
C VAL A 72 -6.06 3.65 8.76
N VAL A 73 -4.92 4.33 8.62
CA VAL A 73 -4.47 4.83 7.32
C VAL A 73 -3.88 3.71 6.45
N GLU A 74 -3.21 2.73 7.04
CA GLU A 74 -2.78 1.50 6.33
C GLU A 74 -3.97 0.76 5.70
N SER A 75 -5.13 0.77 6.36
CA SER A 75 -6.33 0.14 5.80
C SER A 75 -6.88 0.81 4.56
N LEU A 76 -6.71 2.13 4.46
CA LEU A 76 -6.99 2.88 3.23
C LEU A 76 -6.04 2.44 2.11
N GLY A 77 -4.83 2.01 2.47
CA GLY A 77 -3.86 1.38 1.58
C GLY A 77 -4.43 0.16 0.86
N PHE A 78 -5.09 -0.76 1.57
CA PHE A 78 -5.71 -1.92 0.93
C PHE A 78 -6.82 -1.54 -0.06
N ILE A 79 -7.56 -0.46 0.22
CA ILE A 79 -8.54 0.09 -0.71
C ILE A 79 -7.83 0.66 -1.94
N PHE A 80 -6.77 1.45 -1.76
CA PHE A 80 -5.99 1.99 -2.87
C PHE A 80 -5.34 0.90 -3.72
N VAL A 81 -4.77 -0.14 -3.11
CA VAL A 81 -4.19 -1.28 -3.82
C VAL A 81 -5.25 -2.01 -4.64
N MET A 82 -6.47 -2.17 -4.09
CA MET A 82 -7.57 -2.78 -4.82
C MET A 82 -8.00 -1.93 -6.02
N VAL A 83 -8.16 -0.61 -5.84
CA VAL A 83 -8.55 0.32 -6.91
C VAL A 83 -7.45 0.40 -7.97
N LEU A 84 -6.19 0.62 -7.59
CA LEU A 84 -5.07 0.65 -8.51
C LEU A 84 -4.89 -0.69 -9.23
N SER A 85 -5.08 -1.82 -8.54
CA SER A 85 -5.06 -3.13 -9.20
C SER A 85 -6.15 -3.26 -10.26
N TRP A 86 -7.35 -2.74 -10.00
CA TRP A 86 -8.40 -2.70 -11.02
C TRP A 86 -8.04 -1.78 -12.18
N VAL A 87 -7.47 -0.60 -11.93
CA VAL A 87 -7.05 0.33 -13.00
C VAL A 87 -5.94 -0.25 -13.88
N PHE A 88 -4.86 -0.77 -13.28
CA PHE A 88 -3.66 -1.23 -14.00
C PHE A 88 -3.81 -2.62 -14.63
N PHE A 89 -4.57 -3.53 -14.01
CA PHE A 89 -4.73 -4.91 -14.49
C PHE A 89 -6.12 -5.21 -15.03
N GLN A 90 -7.08 -4.28 -14.92
CA GLN A 90 -8.48 -4.49 -15.30
C GLN A 90 -9.11 -5.72 -14.61
N GLU A 91 -8.58 -6.09 -13.43
CA GLU A 91 -9.05 -7.24 -12.66
C GLU A 91 -10.44 -6.99 -12.09
N LYS A 92 -11.42 -7.84 -12.40
CA LYS A 92 -12.75 -7.74 -11.81
C LYS A 92 -12.66 -7.68 -10.28
N ILE A 93 -13.21 -6.61 -9.71
CA ILE A 93 -13.40 -6.50 -8.26
C ILE A 93 -14.51 -7.48 -7.88
N THR A 94 -14.12 -8.66 -7.39
CA THR A 94 -15.08 -9.68 -6.99
C THR A 94 -15.73 -9.30 -5.66
N LYS A 95 -16.95 -9.80 -5.42
CA LYS A 95 -17.66 -9.63 -4.14
C LYS A 95 -16.81 -10.10 -2.94
N ARG A 96 -15.94 -11.11 -3.15
CA ARG A 96 -15.00 -11.60 -2.12
C ARG A 96 -13.93 -10.55 -1.75
N LYS A 97 -13.36 -9.83 -2.72
CA LYS A 97 -12.39 -8.73 -2.45
C LYS A 97 -13.04 -7.59 -1.67
N LEU A 98 -14.27 -7.23 -2.04
CA LEU A 98 -15.07 -6.22 -1.34
C LEU A 98 -15.38 -6.63 0.11
N LEU A 99 -15.83 -7.87 0.33
CA LEU A 99 -16.10 -8.39 1.68
C LEU A 99 -14.82 -8.45 2.53
N GLY A 100 -13.68 -8.80 1.94
CA GLY A 100 -12.38 -8.76 2.63
C GLY A 100 -12.01 -7.36 3.11
N ASN A 101 -12.13 -6.35 2.24
CA ASN A 101 -11.86 -4.97 2.63
C ASN A 101 -12.87 -4.45 3.67
N LEU A 102 -14.15 -4.84 3.57
CA LEU A 102 -15.15 -4.53 4.60
C LEU A 102 -14.79 -5.16 5.96
N LEU A 103 -14.30 -6.40 5.97
CA LEU A 103 -13.88 -7.08 7.19
C LEU A 103 -12.71 -6.33 7.87
N ILE A 104 -11.73 -5.86 7.08
CA ILE A 104 -10.61 -5.06 7.60
C ILE A 104 -11.12 -3.75 8.22
N LEU A 105 -12.03 -3.05 7.54
CA LEU A 105 -12.63 -1.82 8.07
C LEU A 105 -13.40 -2.07 9.37
N VAL A 106 -14.19 -3.14 9.44
CA VAL A 106 -14.91 -3.53 10.66
C VAL A 106 -13.94 -3.82 11.80
N GLY A 107 -12.84 -4.54 11.53
CA GLY A 107 -11.81 -4.81 12.54
C GLY A 107 -11.20 -3.54 13.12
N ILE A 108 -11.02 -2.50 12.29
CA ILE A 108 -10.48 -1.21 12.73
C ILE A 108 -11.49 -0.43 13.56
N VAL A 109 -12.78 -0.46 13.18
CA VAL A 109 -13.84 0.16 13.98
C VAL A 109 -13.89 -0.48 15.37
N VAL A 110 -13.82 -1.81 15.46
CA VAL A 110 -13.81 -2.54 16.74
C VAL A 110 -12.56 -2.24 17.57
N PHE A 111 -11.40 -2.04 16.93
CA PHE A 111 -10.18 -1.66 17.65
C PHE A 111 -10.23 -0.24 18.23
N TYR A 112 -11.01 0.64 17.61
CA TYR A 112 -11.13 2.05 18.00
C TYR A 112 -12.33 2.37 18.91
N SER A 113 -13.35 1.50 18.92
CA SER A 113 -14.49 1.55 19.85
C SER A 113 -14.10 1.11 21.25
#